data_AF-A0AAX2TLV4-F1
#
_entry.id   AF-A0AAX2TLV4-F1
#
_cell.length_a   1.000
_cell.length_b   1.000
_cell.length_c   1.000
_cell.angle_alpha   90.00
_cell.angle_beta   90.00
_cell.angle_gamma   90.00
#
_symmetry.space_group_name_H-M   'P 1'
#
loop_
_entity.id
_entity.type
_entity.pdbx_description
1 polymer ?
#
loop_
_entity_poly.entity_id
_entity_poly.type
_entity_poly.pdbx_seq_one_letter_code
_entity_poly.pdbx_strand_id
1 'polypeptide(L)'
;MPRFVNVAIGQLGPIARSEPRHAVVRRLTALMRQAHANGCDLIVYPELALTTFFPRWYMADQAEIDSYFEREMPGPETQALFALANELRIGFCLGYAELAVEDGVVHRYNTAILVDKSGQIVAKYRKVHLPG
;
A
#
# COMPACT_ATOMS: atom_id res chain seq x y z
N MET A 1 1.33 10.81 -32.23
CA MET A 1 0.10 10.72 -31.42
C MET A 1 0.45 11.04 -29.97
N PRO A 2 -0.37 11.81 -29.24
CA PRO A 2 -0.17 12.02 -27.80
C PRO A 2 -0.32 10.70 -27.02
N ARG A 3 0.38 10.58 -25.88
CA ARG A 3 0.32 9.42 -24.99
C ARG A 3 -0.26 9.85 -23.65
N PHE A 4 -1.57 9.64 -23.48
CA PHE A 4 -2.26 9.99 -22.23
C PHE A 4 -2.20 8.85 -21.22
N VAL A 5 -2.17 9.23 -19.93
CA VAL A 5 -2.34 8.34 -18.78
C VAL A 5 -3.29 9.04 -17.81
N ASN A 6 -4.43 8.41 -17.52
CA ASN A 6 -5.42 8.92 -16.59
C ASN A 6 -5.09 8.45 -15.18
N VAL A 7 -4.90 9.37 -14.23
CA VAL A 7 -4.48 9.04 -12.87
C VAL A 7 -5.56 9.43 -11.86
N ALA A 8 -5.93 8.50 -10.99
CA ALA A 8 -6.77 8.73 -9.83
C ALA A 8 -5.92 8.89 -8.56
N ILE A 9 -6.39 9.74 -7.64
CA ILE A 9 -5.82 9.88 -6.29
C ILE A 9 -6.79 9.24 -5.29
N GLY A 10 -6.40 8.10 -4.73
CA GLY A 10 -7.20 7.31 -3.81
C GLY A 10 -7.07 7.78 -2.37
N GLN A 11 -7.52 9.01 -2.07
CA GLN A 11 -7.47 9.55 -0.71
C GLN A 11 -8.28 8.68 0.27
N LEU A 12 -7.71 8.38 1.44
CA LEU A 12 -8.35 7.61 2.50
C LEU A 12 -8.82 8.53 3.62
N GLY A 13 -9.97 8.19 4.21
CA GLY A 13 -10.31 8.65 5.55
C GLY A 13 -9.41 8.01 6.63
N PRO A 14 -9.63 8.34 7.90
CA PRO A 14 -8.86 7.77 9.01
C PRO A 14 -8.86 6.24 8.99
N ILE A 15 -7.75 5.65 9.45
CA ILE A 15 -7.67 4.22 9.79
C ILE A 15 -7.51 4.12 11.30
N ALA A 16 -8.46 3.47 11.97
CA ALA A 16 -8.42 3.34 13.42
C ALA A 16 -7.35 2.31 13.85
N ARG A 17 -6.86 2.40 15.09
CA ARG A 17 -5.88 1.44 15.62
C ARG A 17 -6.39 0.00 15.62
N SER A 18 -7.68 -0.18 15.87
CA SER A 18 -8.36 -1.47 15.89
C SER A 18 -8.90 -1.90 14.53
N GLU A 19 -8.70 -1.12 13.47
CA GLU A 19 -9.20 -1.46 12.13
C GLU A 19 -8.29 -2.53 11.49
N PRO A 20 -8.82 -3.72 11.19
CA PRO A 20 -8.01 -4.80 10.63
C PRO A 20 -7.68 -4.55 9.16
N ARG A 21 -6.55 -5.12 8.69
CA ARG A 21 -6.06 -4.97 7.30
C ARG A 21 -7.11 -5.27 6.25
N HIS A 22 -7.86 -6.37 6.35
CA HIS A 22 -8.92 -6.69 5.39
C HIS A 22 -9.98 -5.58 5.26
N ALA A 23 -10.30 -4.87 6.35
CA ALA A 23 -11.27 -3.78 6.30
C ALA A 23 -10.72 -2.58 5.52
N VAL A 24 -9.44 -2.26 5.74
CA VAL A 24 -8.72 -1.24 4.99
C VAL A 24 -8.61 -1.62 3.51
N VAL A 25 -8.23 -2.87 3.19
CA VAL A 25 -8.13 -3.37 1.81
C VAL A 25 -9.49 -3.31 1.08
N ARG A 26 -10.62 -3.56 1.76
CA ARG A 26 -11.95 -3.34 1.18
C ARG A 26 -12.19 -1.87 0.78
N ARG A 27 -11.68 -0.91 1.57
CA ARG A 27 -11.77 0.52 1.24
C ARG A 27 -10.88 0.87 0.05
N LEU A 28 -9.66 0.33 -0.01
CA LEU A 28 -8.75 0.50 -1.16
C LEU A 28 -9.39 -0.02 -2.45
N THR A 29 -9.92 -1.24 -2.42
CA THR A 29 -10.56 -1.88 -3.58
C THR A 29 -11.81 -1.13 -4.03
N ALA A 30 -12.62 -0.58 -3.11
CA ALA A 30 -13.74 0.27 -3.46
C ALA A 30 -13.31 1.52 -4.26
N LEU A 31 -12.23 2.19 -3.83
CA LEU A 31 -11.67 3.33 -4.58
C LEU A 31 -11.10 2.91 -5.94
N MET A 32 -10.46 1.73 -6.02
CA MET A 32 -9.97 1.19 -7.29
C MET A 32 -11.09 0.95 -8.30
N ARG A 33 -12.23 0.40 -7.86
CA ARG A 33 -13.42 0.21 -8.72
C ARG A 33 -13.95 1.54 -9.23
N GLN A 34 -13.98 2.57 -8.38
CA GLN A 34 -14.40 3.91 -8.80
C GLN A 34 -13.42 4.53 -9.81
N ALA A 35 -12.10 4.40 -9.57
CA ALA A 35 -11.08 4.86 -10.50
C ALA A 35 -11.20 4.17 -11.87
N HIS A 36 -11.40 2.85 -11.87
CA HIS A 36 -11.63 2.10 -13.10
C HIS A 36 -12.90 2.56 -13.83
N ALA A 37 -14.02 2.75 -13.11
CA ALA A 37 -15.27 3.24 -13.69
C ALA A 37 -15.13 4.64 -14.32
N ASN A 38 -14.18 5.44 -13.84
CA ASN A 38 -13.83 6.76 -14.39
C ASN A 38 -12.77 6.70 -15.51
N GLY A 39 -12.40 5.50 -15.99
CA GLY A 39 -11.44 5.32 -17.07
C GLY A 39 -9.99 5.62 -16.68
N CYS A 40 -9.63 5.47 -15.41
CA CYS A 40 -8.26 5.66 -14.94
C CYS A 40 -7.36 4.45 -15.24
N ASP A 41 -6.10 4.74 -15.54
CA ASP A 41 -5.05 3.77 -15.82
C ASP A 41 -4.23 3.40 -14.58
N LEU A 42 -4.20 4.30 -13.59
CA LEU A 42 -3.41 4.22 -12.36
C LEU A 42 -4.19 4.85 -11.20
N ILE A 43 -4.19 4.22 -10.02
CA ILE A 43 -4.64 4.83 -8.77
C ILE A 43 -3.48 4.95 -7.76
N VAL A 44 -3.29 6.12 -7.16
CA VAL A 44 -2.24 6.37 -6.16
C VAL A 44 -2.85 6.41 -4.76
N TYR A 45 -2.40 5.53 -3.87
CA TYR A 45 -2.80 5.52 -2.46
C TYR A 45 -1.82 6.28 -1.55
N PRO A 46 -2.23 6.66 -0.33
CA PRO A 46 -1.37 7.35 0.63
C PRO A 46 -0.17 6.52 1.14
N GLU A 47 0.69 7.21 1.88
CA GLU A 47 1.71 6.60 2.75
C GLU A 47 1.05 5.73 3.84
N LEU A 48 1.67 4.59 4.17
CA LEU A 48 1.21 3.66 5.22
C LEU A 48 -0.29 3.31 5.13
N ALA A 49 -0.79 3.09 3.92
CA ALA A 49 -2.22 2.96 3.61
C ALA A 49 -2.90 1.67 4.11
N LEU A 50 -2.17 0.76 4.76
CA LEU A 50 -2.70 -0.50 5.30
C LEU A 50 -3.01 -0.45 6.79
N THR A 51 -2.57 0.60 7.48
CA THR A 51 -2.69 0.72 8.93
C THR A 51 -3.02 2.14 9.33
N THR A 52 -3.31 2.34 10.62
CA THR A 52 -3.21 3.68 11.20
C THR A 52 -1.77 4.19 11.13
N PHE A 53 -1.57 5.50 11.25
CA PHE A 53 -0.25 6.12 11.36
C PHE A 53 0.37 5.84 12.75
N PHE A 54 0.88 4.63 12.93
CA PHE A 54 1.46 4.15 14.19
C PHE A 54 2.67 4.93 14.71
N PRO A 55 3.48 5.66 13.90
CA PRO A 55 4.59 6.47 14.43
C PRO A 55 4.18 7.57 15.42
N ARG A 56 2.88 7.86 15.57
CA ARG A 56 2.38 8.82 16.57
C ARG A 56 2.44 8.32 18.02
N TRP A 57 2.71 7.03 18.25
CA TRP A 57 2.73 6.44 19.58
C TRP A 57 4.11 5.97 19.98
N TYR A 58 4.43 6.18 21.26
CA TYR A 58 5.50 5.45 21.91
C TYR A 58 5.03 4.02 22.22
N MET A 59 5.80 3.04 21.75
CA MET A 59 5.57 1.61 21.97
C MET A 59 6.86 1.00 22.50
N ALA A 60 6.80 0.34 23.66
CA ALA A 60 7.97 -0.27 24.28
C ALA A 60 8.26 -1.67 23.74
N ASP A 61 7.24 -2.38 23.26
CA ASP A 61 7.37 -3.72 22.71
C ASP A 61 7.58 -3.67 21.19
N GLN A 62 8.69 -4.23 20.73
CA GLN A 62 9.01 -4.32 19.30
C GLN A 62 8.02 -5.21 18.55
N ALA A 63 7.44 -6.23 19.20
CA ALA A 63 6.44 -7.09 18.57
C ALA A 63 5.14 -6.32 18.26
N GLU A 64 4.79 -5.35 19.12
CA GLU A 64 3.67 -4.44 18.87
C GLU A 64 3.94 -3.55 17.65
N ILE A 65 5.15 -2.99 17.56
CA ILE A 65 5.57 -2.17 16.41
C ILE A 65 5.51 -3.00 15.13
N ASP A 66 6.09 -4.20 15.15
CA ASP A 66 6.18 -5.10 13.99
C ASP A 66 4.81 -5.59 13.51
N SER A 67 3.78 -5.54 14.36
CA SER A 67 2.41 -5.87 13.98
C SER A 67 1.82 -4.94 12.91
N TYR A 68 2.37 -3.73 12.75
CA TYR A 68 1.98 -2.76 11.71
C TYR A 68 2.74 -2.96 10.39
N PHE A 69 3.75 -3.83 10.34
CA PHE A 69 4.56 -4.06 9.15
C PHE A 69 4.08 -5.26 8.34
N GLU A 70 4.26 -5.18 7.03
CA GLU A 70 4.06 -6.29 6.10
C GLU A 70 5.37 -7.06 5.94
N ARG A 71 5.30 -8.39 6.14
CA ARG A 71 6.42 -9.32 5.92
C ARG A 71 6.53 -9.79 4.47
N GLU A 72 5.41 -9.70 3.75
CA GLU A 72 5.26 -10.14 2.36
C GLU A 72 4.46 -9.08 1.60
N MET A 73 4.77 -8.90 0.32
CA MET A 73 4.03 -7.98 -0.55
C MET A 73 3.98 -8.53 -1.99
N PRO A 74 2.80 -8.95 -2.49
CA PRO A 74 1.55 -9.09 -1.73
C PRO A 74 1.66 -10.15 -0.62
N GLY A 75 1.06 -9.86 0.53
CA GLY A 75 0.72 -10.86 1.56
C GLY A 75 -0.76 -11.26 1.52
N PRO A 76 -1.21 -12.16 2.41
CA PRO A 76 -2.57 -12.73 2.40
C PRO A 76 -3.71 -11.69 2.34
N GLU A 77 -3.57 -10.60 3.11
CA GLU A 77 -4.57 -9.53 3.18
C GLU A 77 -4.59 -8.66 1.91
N THR A 78 -3.42 -8.38 1.34
CA THR A 78 -3.27 -7.52 0.15
C THR A 78 -3.52 -8.24 -1.17
N GLN A 79 -3.58 -9.57 -1.17
CA GLN A 79 -3.80 -10.38 -2.37
C GLN A 79 -5.06 -9.96 -3.13
N ALA A 80 -6.14 -9.61 -2.42
CA ALA A 80 -7.38 -9.14 -3.01
C ALA A 80 -7.22 -7.83 -3.80
N LEU A 81 -6.34 -6.92 -3.37
CA LEU A 81 -6.06 -5.67 -4.07
C LEU A 81 -5.31 -5.92 -5.38
N PHE A 82 -4.30 -6.79 -5.35
CA PHE A 82 -3.52 -7.17 -6.54
C PHE A 82 -4.37 -7.94 -7.56
N ALA A 83 -5.19 -8.88 -7.09
CA ALA A 83 -6.10 -9.63 -7.93
C ALA A 83 -7.09 -8.69 -8.65
N LEU A 84 -7.66 -7.73 -7.92
CA LEU A 84 -8.57 -6.76 -8.49
C LEU A 84 -7.88 -5.83 -9.51
N ALA A 85 -6.66 -5.38 -9.21
CA ALA A 85 -5.89 -4.54 -10.13
C ALA A 85 -5.65 -5.24 -11.47
N ASN A 86 -5.32 -6.54 -11.44
CA ASN A 86 -5.16 -7.34 -12.64
C ASN A 86 -6.50 -7.57 -13.38
N GLU A 87 -7.58 -7.87 -12.66
CA GLU A 87 -8.93 -8.02 -13.22
C GLU A 87 -9.38 -6.76 -13.96
N LEU A 88 -9.24 -5.59 -13.32
CA LEU A 88 -9.65 -4.29 -13.85
C LEU A 88 -8.63 -3.66 -14.80
N ARG A 89 -7.45 -4.27 -14.94
CA ARG A 89 -6.33 -3.77 -15.74
C ARG A 89 -5.94 -2.32 -15.37
N ILE A 90 -5.91 -2.02 -14.07
CA ILE A 90 -5.53 -0.73 -13.52
C ILE A 90 -4.26 -0.89 -12.67
N GLY A 91 -3.26 -0.04 -12.89
CA GLY A 91 -2.07 0.00 -12.04
C GLY A 91 -2.39 0.67 -10.70
N PHE A 92 -1.51 0.48 -9.70
CA PHE A 92 -1.63 1.24 -8.47
C PHE A 92 -0.28 1.52 -7.79
N CYS A 93 -0.23 2.59 -7.00
CA CYS A 93 0.86 2.85 -6.07
C CYS A 93 0.35 2.66 -4.64
N LEU A 94 1.07 1.86 -3.84
CA LEU A 94 0.69 1.53 -2.46
C LEU A 94 1.84 1.83 -1.50
N GLY A 95 1.58 2.68 -0.51
CA GLY A 95 2.46 2.90 0.64
C GLY A 95 2.15 1.94 1.79
N TYR A 96 3.18 1.36 2.40
CA TYR A 96 3.07 0.43 3.54
C TYR A 96 4.36 0.40 4.37
N ALA A 97 4.29 -0.15 5.59
CA ALA A 97 5.47 -0.41 6.40
C ALA A 97 6.03 -1.79 6.02
N GLU A 98 7.26 -1.85 5.54
CA GLU A 98 7.92 -3.08 5.06
C GLU A 98 8.86 -3.63 6.12
N LEU A 99 8.66 -4.90 6.51
CA LEU A 99 9.62 -5.66 7.32
C LEU A 99 10.39 -6.61 6.40
N ALA A 100 11.64 -6.25 6.08
CA ALA A 100 12.50 -7.05 5.21
C ALA A 100 13.55 -7.80 6.04
N VAL A 101 13.95 -9.00 5.58
CA VAL A 101 15.12 -9.70 6.12
C VAL A 101 16.21 -9.68 5.06
N GLU A 102 17.30 -8.97 5.33
CA GLU A 102 18.43 -8.76 4.40
C GLU A 102 19.70 -9.20 5.14
N ASP A 103 20.44 -10.16 4.57
CA ASP A 103 21.64 -10.76 5.18
C ASP A 103 21.44 -11.24 6.64
N GLY A 104 20.25 -11.78 6.93
CA GLY A 104 19.87 -12.26 8.27
C GLY A 104 19.48 -11.16 9.26
N VAL A 105 19.48 -9.89 8.84
CA VAL A 105 19.10 -8.74 9.65
C VAL A 105 17.67 -8.32 9.32
N VAL A 106 16.89 -8.00 10.35
CA VAL A 106 15.54 -7.45 10.18
C VAL A 106 15.61 -5.94 9.96
N HIS A 107 15.17 -5.49 8.80
CA HIS A 107 15.07 -4.09 8.42
C HIS A 107 13.61 -3.62 8.40
N ARG A 108 13.40 -2.35 8.75
CA ARG A 108 12.11 -1.67 8.78
C ARG A 108 12.15 -0.47 7.87
N TYR A 109 11.26 -0.43 6.89
CA TYR A 109 11.20 0.66 5.93
C TYR A 109 9.79 1.23 5.82
N ASN A 110 9.72 2.53 5.57
CA ASN A 110 8.54 3.14 4.99
C ASN A 110 8.66 3.02 3.48
N THR A 111 7.78 2.22 2.88
CA THR A 111 7.94 1.75 1.51
C THR A 111 6.74 2.11 0.66
N ALA A 112 6.98 2.44 -0.60
CA ALA A 112 5.97 2.52 -1.64
C ALA A 112 6.32 1.58 -2.79
N ILE A 113 5.33 0.88 -3.32
CA ILE A 113 5.47 0.07 -4.55
C ILE A 113 4.62 0.65 -5.67
N LEU A 114 5.10 0.48 -6.91
CA LEU A 114 4.31 0.70 -8.11
C LEU A 114 3.98 -0.67 -8.73
N VAL A 115 2.70 -0.88 -8.98
CA VAL A 115 2.15 -2.09 -9.59
C VAL A 115 1.53 -1.73 -10.93
N ASP A 116 1.87 -2.48 -11.97
CA ASP A 116 1.35 -2.25 -13.31
C ASP A 116 -0.06 -2.85 -13.52
N LYS A 117 -0.60 -2.65 -14.71
CA LYS A 117 -1.95 -3.13 -15.10
C LYS A 117 -2.07 -4.66 -15.19
N SER A 118 -0.96 -5.39 -15.08
CA SER A 118 -0.94 -6.86 -14.99
C SER A 118 -0.82 -7.37 -13.57
N GLY A 119 -0.84 -6.46 -12.58
CA GLY A 119 -0.68 -6.81 -11.18
C GLY A 119 0.77 -7.11 -10.78
N GLN A 120 1.76 -6.78 -11.63
CA GLN A 120 3.17 -7.00 -11.33
C GLN A 120 3.79 -5.77 -10.65
N ILE A 121 4.59 -6.01 -9.62
CA ILE A 121 5.38 -4.95 -8.98
C ILE A 121 6.50 -4.55 -9.95
N VAL A 122 6.48 -3.31 -10.43
CA VAL A 122 7.46 -2.78 -11.39
C VAL A 122 8.49 -1.85 -10.73
N ALA A 123 8.18 -1.31 -9.56
CA ALA A 123 9.13 -0.53 -8.77
C ALA A 123 8.84 -0.63 -7.27
N LYS A 124 9.89 -0.44 -6.47
CA LYS A 124 9.84 -0.28 -5.03
C LYS A 124 10.73 0.90 -4.64
N TYR A 125 10.25 1.74 -3.75
CA TYR A 125 10.98 2.86 -3.18
C TYR A 125 10.88 2.82 -1.66
N ARG A 126 12.00 2.99 -0.97
CA ARG A 126 12.10 3.11 0.49
C ARG A 126 12.42 4.56 0.84
N LYS A 127 11.65 5.14 1.75
CA LYS A 127 11.74 6.55 2.13
C LYS A 127 13.14 6.89 2.65
N VAL A 128 13.80 7.83 2.00
CA VAL A 128 15.16 8.29 2.36
C VAL A 128 15.12 9.32 3.48
N HIS A 129 14.20 10.29 3.38
CA HIS A 129 14.08 11.37 4.35
C HIS A 129 13.03 10.98 5.40
N LEU A 130 13.50 10.46 6.54
CA LEU A 130 12.66 10.17 7.69
C LEU A 130 12.45 11.45 8.49
N PRO A 131 11.22 12.00 8.54
CA PRO A 131 10.94 13.18 9.34
C PRO A 131 10.87 12.79 10.82
N GLY A 132 11.26 13.72 11.69
CA GLY A 132 11.25 13.58 13.15
C GLY A 132 11.57 14.92 13.78
#